data_AF-A0A8I0LA36-F1
#
_entry.id   AF-A0A8I0LA36-F1
#
_cell.length_a   1.000
_cell.length_b   1.000
_cell.length_c   1.000
_cell.angle_alpha   90.00
_cell.angle_beta   90.00
_cell.angle_gamma   90.00
#
_symmetry.space_group_name_H-M   'P 1'
#
loop_
_entity.id
_entity.type
_entity.pdbx_description
1 polymer ?
#
loop_
_entity_poly.entity_id
_entity_poly.type
_entity_poly.pdbx_seq_one_letter_code
_entity_poly.pdbx_strand_id
1 'polypeptide(L)'
;YGVRRFDHKLESKGYDDAESKYTPAWQEAISGVKQSVVIQVAKEFAQNAIDTEGRSMIIMGAGINHWFNSDTIYRSILNLVMLCGCQGVNGGGWAHYVGQEKCRPIEGWSTVAFAKDWQGPPRLQN
;
A
#
# COMPACT_ATOMS: atom_id res chain seq x y z
N TYR A 1 -18.63 -5.87 -1.37
CA TYR A 1 -17.46 -6.69 -1.71
C TYR A 1 -16.66 -6.93 -0.43
N GLY A 2 -16.28 -8.18 -0.15
CA GLY A 2 -15.63 -8.56 1.11
C GLY A 2 -16.59 -8.94 2.26
N VAL A 3 -16.05 -8.95 3.48
CA VAL A 3 -16.65 -9.50 4.73
C VAL A 3 -18.09 -9.02 4.95
N ARG A 4 -18.99 -9.98 5.19
CA ARG A 4 -20.40 -9.78 5.55
C ARG A 4 -20.53 -8.91 6.81
N ARG A 5 -21.16 -7.74 6.72
CA ARG A 5 -21.25 -6.76 7.82
C ARG A 5 -22.62 -6.10 7.97
N PHE A 6 -23.35 -5.85 6.88
CA PHE A 6 -24.57 -5.04 6.87
C PHE A 6 -25.71 -5.68 6.07
N ASP A 7 -25.61 -6.98 5.75
CA ASP A 7 -26.60 -7.76 5.00
C ASP A 7 -26.93 -7.16 3.62
N HIS A 8 -25.91 -6.60 2.96
CA HIS A 8 -26.05 -6.06 1.61
C HIS A 8 -25.88 -7.14 0.54
N LYS A 9 -26.66 -7.08 -0.54
CA LYS A 9 -26.66 -8.07 -1.65
C LYS A 9 -25.31 -8.30 -2.35
N LEU A 10 -24.33 -7.41 -2.15
CA LEU A 10 -22.97 -7.50 -2.71
C LEU A 10 -21.93 -7.92 -1.67
N GLU A 11 -22.34 -8.32 -0.48
CA GLU A 11 -21.47 -8.92 0.53
C GLU A 11 -21.10 -10.35 0.14
N SER A 12 -19.88 -10.77 0.47
CA SER A 12 -19.51 -12.15 0.27
C SER A 12 -20.21 -13.07 1.26
N LYS A 13 -20.40 -14.33 0.87
CA LYS A 13 -20.94 -15.37 1.76
C LYS A 13 -19.91 -15.85 2.80
N GLY A 14 -18.63 -15.59 2.55
CA GLY A 14 -17.52 -16.05 3.37
C GLY A 14 -16.16 -15.74 2.72
N TYR A 15 -15.10 -16.32 3.27
CA TYR A 15 -13.77 -16.28 2.67
C TYR A 15 -13.64 -17.23 1.46
N ASP A 16 -14.43 -18.29 1.46
CA ASP A 16 -14.53 -19.38 0.47
C ASP A 16 -15.40 -19.01 -0.75
N ASP A 17 -16.08 -17.86 -0.73
CA ASP A 17 -16.93 -17.39 -1.81
C ASP A 17 -16.11 -16.90 -3.02
N ALA A 18 -15.92 -17.76 -4.01
CA ALA A 18 -15.15 -17.47 -5.23
C ALA A 18 -15.84 -16.51 -6.22
N GLU A 19 -17.16 -16.31 -6.11
CA GLU A 19 -17.92 -15.45 -7.03
C GLU A 19 -17.87 -13.98 -6.62
N SER A 20 -17.72 -13.73 -5.32
CA SER A 20 -17.59 -12.38 -4.78
C SER A 20 -16.18 -11.84 -4.95
N LYS A 21 -16.04 -10.70 -5.66
CA LYS A 21 -14.72 -10.07 -5.86
C LYS A 21 -14.03 -9.74 -4.54
N TYR A 22 -12.70 -9.88 -4.54
CA TYR A 22 -11.79 -9.58 -3.43
C TYR A 22 -11.94 -10.46 -2.18
N THR A 23 -12.57 -11.63 -2.29
CA THR A 23 -12.46 -12.68 -1.26
C THR A 23 -11.15 -13.45 -1.41
N PRO A 24 -10.67 -14.14 -0.35
CA PRO A 24 -9.54 -15.06 -0.45
C PRO A 24 -9.71 -16.14 -1.54
N ALA A 25 -10.89 -16.75 -1.68
CA ALA A 25 -11.15 -17.74 -2.73
C ALA A 25 -11.10 -17.14 -4.15
N TRP A 26 -11.67 -15.94 -4.36
CA TRP A 26 -11.60 -15.25 -5.64
C TRP A 26 -10.16 -14.87 -6.00
N GLN A 27 -9.36 -14.41 -5.02
CA GLN A 27 -7.99 -13.97 -5.26
C GLN A 27 -7.04 -15.13 -5.61
N GLU A 28 -7.31 -16.34 -5.08
CA GLU A 28 -6.52 -17.54 -5.38
C GLU A 28 -6.56 -17.88 -6.87
N ALA A 29 -7.71 -17.76 -7.52
CA ALA A 29 -7.84 -17.98 -8.96
C ALA A 29 -7.08 -16.95 -9.81
N ILE A 30 -6.80 -15.76 -9.26
CA ILE A 30 -6.14 -14.66 -9.98
C ILE A 30 -4.63 -14.69 -9.79
N SER A 31 -4.16 -14.91 -8.56
CA SER A 31 -2.74 -14.84 -8.20
C SER A 31 -2.05 -16.20 -8.13
N GLY A 32 -2.82 -17.30 -8.03
CA GLY A 32 -2.31 -18.63 -7.71
C GLY A 32 -1.89 -18.83 -6.25
N VAL A 33 -2.01 -17.81 -5.38
CA VAL A 33 -1.68 -17.92 -3.96
C VAL A 33 -2.87 -18.49 -3.20
N LYS A 34 -2.64 -19.62 -2.50
CA LYS A 34 -3.66 -20.33 -1.72
C LYS A 34 -4.40 -19.40 -0.76
N GLN A 35 -5.73 -19.48 -0.73
CA GLN A 35 -6.56 -18.64 0.14
C GLN A 35 -6.18 -18.78 1.62
N SER A 36 -5.75 -19.97 2.06
CA SER A 36 -5.34 -20.21 3.44
C SER A 36 -4.12 -19.38 3.84
N VAL A 37 -3.16 -19.21 2.92
CA VAL A 37 -1.97 -18.38 3.14
C VAL A 37 -2.35 -16.91 3.23
N VAL A 38 -3.21 -16.43 2.34
CA VAL A 38 -3.68 -15.03 2.38
C VAL A 38 -4.44 -14.72 3.66
N ILE A 39 -5.33 -15.62 4.10
CA ILE A 39 -6.09 -15.46 5.34
C ILE A 39 -5.15 -15.43 6.54
N GLN A 40 -4.18 -16.36 6.60
CA GLN A 40 -3.21 -16.42 7.69
C GLN A 40 -2.40 -15.12 7.79
N VAL A 41 -1.74 -14.72 6.70
CA VAL A 41 -0.89 -13.52 6.67
C VAL A 41 -1.70 -12.26 6.99
N ALA A 42 -2.91 -12.12 6.45
CA ALA A 42 -3.76 -10.96 6.74
C ALA A 42 -4.15 -10.88 8.23
N LYS A 43 -4.48 -12.02 8.85
CA LYS A 43 -4.81 -12.07 10.28
C LYS A 43 -3.59 -11.80 11.16
N GLU A 44 -2.46 -12.41 10.87
CA GLU A 44 -1.22 -12.21 11.64
C GLU A 44 -0.71 -10.77 11.51
N PHE A 45 -0.76 -10.18 10.32
CA PHE A 45 -0.39 -8.78 10.10
C PHE A 45 -1.26 -7.81 10.92
N ALA A 46 -2.58 -8.03 10.91
CA ALA A 46 -3.52 -7.23 11.68
C ALA A 46 -3.39 -7.46 13.19
N GLN A 47 -3.18 -8.71 13.62
CA GLN A 47 -2.99 -9.05 15.03
C GLN A 47 -1.73 -8.40 15.59
N ASN A 48 -0.59 -8.49 14.87
CA ASN A 48 0.62 -7.80 15.28
C ASN A 48 0.39 -6.29 15.38
N ALA A 49 -0.35 -5.68 14.44
CA ALA A 49 -0.67 -4.25 14.51
C ALA A 49 -1.52 -3.92 15.74
N ILE A 50 -2.49 -4.76 16.11
CA ILE A 50 -3.28 -4.59 17.36
C ILE A 50 -2.36 -4.68 18.58
N ASP A 51 -1.56 -5.74 18.68
CA ASP A 51 -0.72 -6.04 19.85
C ASP A 51 0.39 -5.01 20.07
N THR A 52 0.80 -4.33 18.99
CA THR A 52 1.94 -3.41 18.99
C THR A 52 1.54 -1.96 18.79
N GLU A 53 0.24 -1.64 18.71
CA GLU A 53 -0.27 -0.30 18.42
C GLU A 53 0.20 0.26 17.06
N GLY A 54 0.18 -0.57 16.03
CA GLY A 54 0.42 -0.19 14.63
C GLY A 54 1.80 -0.54 14.09
N ARG A 55 2.59 -1.40 14.74
CA ARG A 55 3.95 -1.75 14.28
C ARG A 55 3.98 -2.93 13.29
N SER A 56 3.13 -2.86 12.26
CA SER A 56 3.20 -3.71 11.08
C SER A 56 3.56 -2.88 9.85
N MET A 57 4.56 -3.30 9.08
CA MET A 57 5.10 -2.54 7.95
C MET A 57 5.10 -3.37 6.66
N ILE A 58 4.88 -2.69 5.53
CA ILE A 58 5.08 -3.28 4.21
C ILE A 58 6.22 -2.53 3.51
N ILE A 59 7.32 -3.25 3.28
CA ILE A 59 8.45 -2.77 2.50
C ILE A 59 8.24 -3.15 1.03
N MET A 60 8.38 -2.19 0.13
CA MET A 60 8.06 -2.41 -1.28
C MET A 60 8.93 -1.60 -2.24
N GLY A 61 9.03 -2.03 -3.49
CA GLY A 61 9.88 -1.38 -4.49
C GLY A 61 9.42 -1.59 -5.94
N ALA A 62 10.38 -1.52 -6.87
CA ALA A 62 10.13 -1.53 -8.31
C ALA A 62 9.31 -2.74 -8.82
N GLY A 63 9.42 -3.90 -8.17
CA GLY A 63 8.74 -5.13 -8.58
C GLY A 63 7.21 -5.03 -8.67
N ILE A 64 6.61 -4.11 -7.93
CA ILE A 64 5.18 -3.79 -8.04
C ILE A 64 4.91 -2.35 -8.51
N ASN A 65 5.92 -1.47 -8.52
CA ASN A 65 5.79 -0.11 -9.00
C ASN A 65 5.93 0.05 -10.52
N HIS A 66 6.66 -0.86 -11.19
CA HIS A 66 6.94 -0.74 -12.62
C HIS A 66 5.90 -1.47 -13.49
N TRP A 67 4.69 -1.66 -12.96
CA TRP A 67 3.54 -2.15 -13.71
C TRP A 67 2.67 -1.00 -14.18
N PHE A 68 1.97 -1.18 -15.30
CA PHE A 68 1.03 -0.18 -15.82
C PHE A 68 -0.03 0.24 -14.78
N ASN A 69 -0.53 -0.72 -14.00
CA ASN A 69 -1.51 -0.50 -12.93
C ASN A 69 -0.85 -0.38 -11.54
N SER A 70 0.35 0.20 -11.46
CA SER A 70 1.09 0.33 -10.19
C SER A 70 0.31 1.10 -9.14
N ASP A 71 -0.45 2.11 -9.55
CA ASP A 71 -1.34 2.90 -8.70
C ASP A 71 -2.33 2.03 -7.91
N THR A 72 -2.93 1.03 -8.57
CA THR A 72 -3.89 0.10 -7.97
C THR A 72 -3.20 -0.80 -6.96
N ILE A 73 -1.98 -1.25 -7.26
CA ILE A 73 -1.19 -2.08 -6.36
C ILE A 73 -0.75 -1.28 -5.12
N TYR A 74 -0.27 -0.05 -5.30
CA TYR A 74 0.12 0.86 -4.21
C TYR A 74 -1.04 1.15 -3.28
N ARG A 75 -2.21 1.47 -3.84
CA ARG A 75 -3.42 1.74 -3.04
C ARG A 75 -3.85 0.52 -2.23
N SER A 76 -3.60 -0.69 -2.73
CA SER A 76 -3.86 -1.92 -1.97
C SER A 76 -2.96 -2.00 -0.73
N ILE A 77 -1.66 -1.70 -0.85
CA ILE A 77 -0.72 -1.63 0.28
C ILE A 77 -1.11 -0.53 1.25
N LEU A 78 -1.39 0.68 0.75
CA LEU A 78 -1.82 1.81 1.56
C LEU A 78 -3.09 1.49 2.35
N ASN A 79 -4.07 0.85 1.73
CA ASN A 79 -5.30 0.43 2.42
C ASN A 79 -4.99 -0.54 3.57
N LEU A 80 -4.11 -1.52 3.39
CA LEU A 80 -3.75 -2.47 4.46
C LEU A 80 -3.13 -1.75 5.67
N VAL A 81 -2.15 -0.87 5.43
CA VAL A 81 -1.48 -0.15 6.53
C VAL A 81 -2.36 0.92 7.17
N MET A 82 -3.31 1.51 6.43
CA MET A 82 -4.30 2.44 7.00
C MET A 82 -5.36 1.71 7.82
N LEU A 83 -5.90 0.59 7.33
CA LEU A 83 -6.91 -0.21 8.04
C LEU A 83 -6.37 -0.79 9.36
N CYS A 84 -5.06 -1.09 9.40
CA CYS A 84 -4.40 -1.60 10.61
C CYS A 84 -3.82 -0.48 11.49
N GLY A 85 -4.03 0.80 11.17
CA GLY A 85 -3.52 1.92 11.97
C GLY A 85 -2.00 2.05 12.01
N CYS A 86 -1.29 1.49 11.02
CA CYS A 86 0.17 1.43 11.03
C CYS A 86 0.85 2.69 10.49
N GLN A 87 0.14 3.46 9.65
CA GLN A 87 0.73 4.61 8.97
C GLN A 87 1.05 5.74 9.98
N GLY A 88 2.32 6.15 10.03
CA GLY A 88 2.80 7.18 10.96
C GLY A 88 3.29 6.65 12.32
N VAL A 89 3.27 5.33 12.53
CA VAL A 89 3.79 4.68 13.74
C VAL A 89 5.23 4.22 13.51
N ASN A 90 6.12 4.42 14.49
CA ASN A 90 7.49 3.90 14.42
C ASN A 90 7.47 2.36 14.35
N GLY A 91 8.09 1.78 13.32
CA GLY A 91 8.02 0.33 13.06
C GLY A 91 6.80 -0.11 12.25
N GLY A 92 5.95 0.82 11.81
CA GLY A 92 4.77 0.56 10.99
C GLY A 92 4.73 1.34 9.66
N GLY A 93 3.80 0.96 8.80
CA GLY A 93 3.38 1.77 7.65
C GLY A 93 3.90 1.34 6.28
N TRP A 94 3.76 2.23 5.32
CA TRP A 94 4.23 2.08 3.94
C TRP A 94 5.69 2.52 3.82
N ALA A 95 6.56 1.58 3.45
CA ALA A 95 7.99 1.80 3.31
C ALA A 95 8.44 1.51 1.86
N HIS A 96 8.39 2.55 1.03
CA HIS A 96 8.74 2.48 -0.38
C HIS A 96 10.22 2.80 -0.63
N TYR A 97 10.89 1.90 -1.35
CA TYR A 97 12.28 2.06 -1.76
C TYR A 97 12.45 1.78 -3.25
N VAL A 98 12.93 2.78 -3.99
CA VAL A 98 13.30 2.71 -5.42
C VAL A 98 14.64 3.42 -5.62
N GLY A 99 14.67 4.55 -6.33
CA GLY A 99 15.84 5.41 -6.45
C GLY A 99 16.09 6.27 -5.22
N GLN A 100 17.23 6.95 -5.23
CA GLN A 100 17.68 7.85 -4.17
C GLN A 100 17.02 9.24 -4.31
N GLU A 101 15.71 9.31 -4.13
CA GLU A 101 14.93 10.55 -4.36
C GLU A 101 15.11 11.60 -3.26
N LYS A 102 15.31 11.15 -2.01
CA LYS A 102 15.25 12.03 -0.83
C LYS A 102 16.48 12.92 -0.69
N CYS A 103 16.52 14.01 -1.43
CA CYS A 103 17.46 15.12 -1.22
C CYS A 103 17.11 15.84 0.08
N ARG A 104 17.88 15.61 1.14
CA ARG A 104 17.59 16.15 2.49
C ARG A 104 17.55 17.69 2.53
N PRO A 105 18.49 18.43 1.92
CA PRO A 105 18.44 19.90 1.88
C PRO A 105 17.77 20.42 0.60
N ILE A 106 16.55 19.94 0.27
CA ILE A 106 15.89 20.23 -1.02
C ILE A 106 15.70 21.73 -1.27
N GLU A 107 15.41 22.53 -0.23
CA GLU A 107 15.16 23.97 -0.38
C GLU A 107 16.40 24.70 -0.89
N GLY A 108 17.55 24.54 -0.21
CA GLY A 108 18.82 25.15 -0.62
C GLY A 108 19.32 24.63 -1.95
N TRP A 109 19.22 23.31 -2.18
CA TRP A 109 19.58 22.69 -3.45
C TRP A 109 18.73 23.24 -4.61
N SER A 110 17.41 23.36 -4.42
CA SER A 110 16.48 23.82 -5.46
C SER A 110 16.72 25.28 -5.87
N THR A 111 17.17 26.12 -4.94
CA THR A 111 17.52 27.52 -5.23
C THR A 111 18.65 27.60 -6.25
N VAL A 112 19.73 26.84 -6.02
CA VAL A 112 20.89 26.81 -6.91
C VAL A 112 20.59 26.04 -8.21
N ALA A 113 19.99 24.85 -8.11
CA ALA A 113 19.78 23.96 -9.25
C ALA A 113 18.86 24.56 -10.33
N PHE A 114 17.93 25.43 -9.93
CA PHE A 114 16.94 26.04 -10.83
C PHE A 114 17.10 27.56 -10.97
N ALA A 115 18.22 28.12 -10.51
CA ALA A 115 18.54 29.56 -10.57
C ALA A 115 17.43 30.47 -9.99
N LYS A 116 16.78 30.03 -8.90
CA LYS A 116 15.69 30.79 -8.26
C LYS A 116 16.18 32.06 -7.55
N ASP A 117 17.48 32.17 -7.35
CA ASP A 117 18.18 33.35 -6.90
C ASP A 117 18.33 34.43 -8.00
N TRP A 118 18.14 34.07 -9.28
CA TRP A 118 18.25 34.99 -10.43
C TRP A 118 16.93 35.27 -11.14
N GLN A 119 16.07 34.26 -11.24
CA GLN A 119 14.86 34.35 -12.06
C GLN A 119 13.67 33.63 -11.42
N GLY A 120 12.48 33.98 -11.93
CA GLY A 120 11.21 33.38 -11.53
C GLY A 120 11.08 31.90 -11.95
N PRO A 121 9.86 31.35 -11.87
CA PRO A 121 9.66 29.90 -11.81
C PRO A 121 10.38 29.14 -12.93
N PRO A 122 11.09 28.04 -12.60
CA PRO A 122 11.77 27.23 -13.61
C PRO A 122 10.76 26.47 -14.47
N ARG A 123 11.22 26.03 -15.64
CA ARG A 123 10.45 25.12 -16.51
C ARG A 123 10.83 23.67 -16.19
N LEU A 124 10.02 23.02 -15.36
CA LEU A 124 10.13 21.59 -15.08
C LEU A 124 9.26 20.79 -16.06
N GLN A 125 9.65 19.56 -16.38
CA GLN A 125 8.87 18.61 -17.18
C GLN A 125 8.96 17.21 -16.57
N ASN A 126 7.81 16.53 -16.50
CA ASN A 126 7.66 15.14 -16.04
C ASN A 126 7.35 14.22 -17.21
#